data_AF-A0AAW0GQC9-F1
#
_entry.id   AF-A0AAW0GQC9-F1
#
_cell.length_a   1.000
_cell.length_b   1.000
_cell.length_c   1.000
_cell.angle_alpha   90.00
_cell.angle_beta   90.00
_cell.angle_gamma   90.00
#
_symmetry.space_group_name_H-M   'P 1'
#
loop_
_entity.id
_entity.type
_entity.pdbx_description
1 polymer ?
#
loop_
_entity_poly.entity_id
_entity_poly.type
_entity_poly.pdbx_seq_one_letter_code
_entity_poly.pdbx_strand_id
1 'polypeptide(L)'
;MASTAGPSASSAPPPTSTPILAQGDWTKNLVHLAKTAELKKHALTLQLHTAHILSAHASLDQKNKAIQDLKEQKNRLESERSRLLNCLREVNEDRDKADMLEATLNKECSDLQTKIHTITNGEYATAKSDVDRLRQELGQPALPSIQATLEEKSAQYLKELRLQAEQLATSTATTKRTAEEVPTDGQPTGKRPRGRPKGSKTKPKTPAPNATPNSNANTSKPPTTPDQSTTISDRTAPS
;
A
#
# COMPACT_ATOMS: atom_id res chain seq x y z
N MET A 1 -6.18 -7.18 52.15
CA MET A 1 -6.21 -7.79 53.49
C MET A 1 -5.65 -6.77 54.46
N ALA A 2 -6.53 -6.18 55.28
CA ALA A 2 -6.21 -5.08 56.20
C ALA A 2 -6.06 -5.66 57.62
N SER A 3 -4.97 -5.33 58.31
CA SER A 3 -4.72 -5.71 59.70
C SER A 3 -4.70 -4.45 60.57
N THR A 4 -5.72 -4.32 61.41
CA THR A 4 -5.87 -3.36 62.50
C THR A 4 -5.30 -3.97 63.79
N ALA A 5 -4.37 -3.27 64.46
CA ALA A 5 -3.87 -3.63 65.78
C ALA A 5 -4.13 -2.47 66.77
N GLY A 6 -4.73 -2.80 67.92
CA GLY A 6 -5.21 -1.86 68.94
C GLY A 6 -4.16 -1.44 69.99
N PRO A 7 -4.46 -0.41 70.81
CA PRO A 7 -3.52 0.10 71.80
C PRO A 7 -3.64 -0.63 73.15
N SER A 8 -2.52 -1.13 73.66
CA SER A 8 -2.39 -1.61 75.05
C SER A 8 -2.04 -0.45 75.98
N ALA A 9 -2.92 -0.17 76.93
CA ALA A 9 -2.68 0.73 78.04
C ALA A 9 -1.90 0.00 79.15
N SER A 10 -0.80 0.58 79.62
CA SER A 10 -0.06 0.12 80.79
C SER A 10 -0.08 1.18 81.89
N SER A 11 -0.42 0.71 83.08
CA SER A 11 -0.66 1.41 84.34
C SER A 11 0.55 2.16 84.90
N ALA A 12 0.29 3.34 85.46
CA ALA A 12 1.25 4.24 86.11
C ALA A 12 1.50 3.90 87.59
N PRO A 13 2.75 4.01 88.10
CA PRO A 13 3.05 4.06 89.53
C PRO A 13 3.14 5.51 90.09
N PRO A 14 3.06 5.69 91.43
CA PRO A 14 2.85 6.99 92.10
C PRO A 14 4.10 7.90 92.18
N PRO A 15 3.92 9.21 92.41
CA PRO A 15 5.00 10.20 92.39
C PRO A 15 5.72 10.30 93.74
N THR A 16 7.01 9.96 93.76
CA THR A 16 7.91 10.30 94.87
C THR A 16 8.68 11.58 94.53
N SER A 17 8.34 12.65 95.25
CA SER A 17 8.97 13.97 95.16
C SER A 17 10.32 13.96 95.90
N THR A 18 11.40 13.68 95.18
CA THR A 18 12.76 14.05 95.60
C THR A 18 13.15 15.38 94.94
N PRO A 19 13.94 16.24 95.61
CA PRO A 19 14.35 17.52 95.04
C PRO A 19 15.31 17.25 93.87
N ILE A 20 14.81 17.43 92.65
CA ILE A 20 15.59 17.40 91.41
C ILE A 20 16.50 18.62 91.42
N LEU A 21 17.70 18.45 91.98
CA LEU A 21 18.83 19.29 91.61
C LEU A 21 19.05 19.07 90.11
N ALA A 22 18.68 20.08 89.33
CA ALA A 22 18.86 20.17 87.89
C ALA A 22 20.36 20.25 87.54
N GLN A 23 21.07 19.15 87.77
CA GLN A 23 22.41 18.88 87.27
C GLN A 23 22.30 18.05 85.98
N GLY A 24 21.30 18.39 85.15
CA GLY A 24 20.90 17.67 83.96
C GLY A 24 21.32 18.43 82.70
N ASP A 25 21.98 17.71 81.80
CA ASP A 25 22.62 18.14 80.56
C ASP A 25 21.66 18.72 79.49
N TRP A 26 20.87 19.74 79.83
CA TRP A 26 19.85 20.34 78.95
C TRP A 26 20.45 20.90 77.65
N THR A 27 21.67 21.42 77.72
CA THR A 27 22.42 21.89 76.55
C THR A 27 22.75 20.75 75.59
N LYS A 28 23.15 19.57 76.09
CA LYS A 28 23.38 18.39 75.22
C LYS A 28 22.08 17.89 74.60
N ASN A 29 20.97 17.90 75.34
CA ASN A 29 19.66 17.53 74.80
C ASN A 29 19.21 18.49 73.69
N LEU A 30 19.42 19.80 73.85
CA LEU A 30 19.10 20.78 72.82
C LEU A 30 19.95 20.59 71.56
N VAL A 31 21.26 20.39 71.71
CA VAL A 31 22.18 20.09 70.59
C VAL A 31 21.78 18.78 69.90
N HIS A 32 21.39 17.76 70.65
CA HIS A 32 20.93 16.48 70.08
C HIS A 32 19.63 16.65 69.30
N LEU A 33 18.68 17.44 69.81
CA LEU A 33 17.42 17.74 69.12
C LEU A 33 17.67 18.50 67.81
N ALA A 34 18.56 19.50 67.83
CA ALA A 34 18.95 20.25 66.63
C ALA A 34 19.60 19.33 65.57
N LYS A 35 20.56 18.49 65.97
CA LYS A 35 21.18 17.50 65.06
C LYS A 35 20.16 16.50 64.51
N THR A 36 19.20 16.08 65.34
CA THR A 36 18.11 15.18 64.91
C THR A 36 17.19 15.86 63.90
N ALA A 37 16.87 17.15 64.08
CA ALA A 37 16.07 17.91 63.13
C ALA A 37 16.81 18.09 61.80
N GLU A 38 18.10 18.41 61.85
CA GLU A 38 18.95 18.54 60.66
C GLU A 38 19.08 17.20 59.92
N LEU A 39 19.29 16.09 60.62
CA LEU A 39 19.30 14.74 60.04
C LEU A 39 17.98 14.42 59.33
N LYS A 40 16.84 14.73 59.97
CA LYS A 40 15.51 14.52 59.36
C LYS A 40 15.31 15.36 58.11
N LYS A 41 15.78 16.62 58.10
CA LYS A 41 15.78 17.47 56.91
C LYS A 41 16.58 16.84 55.78
N HIS A 42 17.81 16.38 56.03
CA HIS A 42 18.63 15.73 55.01
C HIS A 42 18.03 14.41 54.51
N ALA A 43 17.48 13.59 55.41
CA ALA A 43 16.80 12.35 55.06
C ALA A 43 15.60 12.60 54.13
N LEU A 44 14.80 13.62 54.42
CA LEU A 44 13.66 14.00 53.56
C LEU A 44 14.14 14.48 52.18
N THR A 45 15.17 15.33 52.13
CA THR A 45 15.75 15.79 50.87
C THR A 45 16.26 14.62 50.02
N LEU A 46 16.95 13.65 50.64
CA LEU A 46 17.43 12.45 49.96
C LEU A 46 16.27 11.58 49.44
N GLN A 47 15.20 11.44 50.23
CA GLN A 47 14.00 10.71 49.81
C GLN A 47 13.33 11.37 48.59
N LEU A 48 13.23 12.71 48.58
CA LEU A 48 12.67 13.47 47.47
C LEU A 48 13.52 13.32 46.20
N HIS A 49 14.85 13.43 46.31
CA HIS A 49 15.75 13.18 45.18
C HIS A 49 15.64 11.75 44.67
N THR A 50 15.57 10.76 45.56
CA THR A 50 15.37 9.36 45.19
C THR A 50 14.08 9.18 44.39
N ALA A 51 12.97 9.77 44.84
CA ALA A 51 11.70 9.72 44.12
C ALA A 51 11.78 10.36 42.72
N HIS A 52 12.46 11.49 42.60
CA HIS A 52 12.68 12.15 41.30
C HIS A 52 13.54 11.28 40.36
N ILE A 53 14.60 10.66 40.87
CA ILE A 53 15.46 9.76 40.09
C ILE A 53 14.64 8.56 39.57
N LEU A 54 13.84 7.93 40.43
CA LEU A 54 13.00 6.79 40.04
C LEU A 54 11.94 7.17 38.99
N SER A 55 11.30 8.33 39.15
CA SER A 55 10.33 8.84 38.17
C SER A 55 10.98 9.16 36.82
N ALA A 56 12.17 9.76 36.83
CA ALA A 56 12.95 10.02 35.63
C ALA A 56 13.37 8.72 34.93
N HIS A 57 13.78 7.69 35.68
CA HIS A 57 14.09 6.36 35.14
C HIS A 57 12.89 5.72 34.47
N ALA A 58 11.72 5.69 35.12
CA ALA A 58 10.50 5.14 34.52
C ALA A 58 10.13 5.86 33.21
N SER A 59 10.30 7.19 33.18
CA SER A 59 10.06 8.00 31.97
C SER A 59 11.07 7.71 30.87
N LEU A 60 12.35 7.50 31.22
CA LEU A 60 13.42 7.14 30.29
C LEU A 60 13.14 5.77 29.65
N ASP A 61 12.75 4.77 30.44
CA ASP A 61 12.44 3.43 29.95
C ASP A 61 11.23 3.43 29.01
N GLN A 62 10.19 4.19 29.36
CA GLN A 62 9.02 4.37 28.48
C GLN A 62 9.42 4.99 27.14
N LYS A 63 10.27 6.04 27.15
CA LYS A 63 10.74 6.68 25.92
C LYS A 63 11.64 5.76 25.10
N ASN A 64 12.51 4.99 25.75
CA ASN A 64 13.38 4.02 25.08
C ASN A 64 12.56 2.93 24.36
N LYS A 65 11.51 2.42 25.02
CA LYS A 65 10.57 1.49 24.39
C LYS A 65 9.87 2.12 23.18
N ALA A 66 9.34 3.34 23.33
CA ALA A 66 8.70 4.04 22.22
C ALA A 66 9.66 4.26 21.03
N ILE A 67 10.94 4.54 21.29
CA ILE A 67 11.96 4.65 20.24
C ILE A 67 12.17 3.31 19.51
N GLN A 68 12.17 2.19 20.24
CA GLN A 68 12.29 0.86 19.63
C GLN A 68 11.08 0.54 18.75
N ASP A 69 9.86 0.78 19.26
CA ASP A 69 8.61 0.56 18.50
C ASP A 69 8.60 1.39 17.19
N LEU A 70 9.03 2.65 17.25
CA LEU A 70 9.13 3.51 16.07
C LEU A 70 10.21 3.05 15.08
N LYS A 71 11.34 2.51 15.55
CA LYS A 71 12.38 1.93 14.69
C LYS A 71 11.85 0.71 13.94
N GLU A 72 11.11 -0.16 14.61
CA GLU A 72 10.49 -1.33 13.99
C GLU A 72 9.44 -0.93 12.95
N GLN A 73 8.56 0.03 13.29
CA GLN A 73 7.57 0.55 12.35
C GLN A 73 8.23 1.15 11.10
N LYS A 74 9.30 1.93 11.28
CA LYS A 74 10.08 2.49 10.16
C LYS A 74 10.67 1.38 9.28
N ASN A 75 11.26 0.35 9.88
CA ASN A 75 11.84 -0.78 9.14
C ASN A 75 10.79 -1.52 8.31
N ARG A 76 9.60 -1.74 8.87
CA ARG A 76 8.47 -2.35 8.17
C ARG A 76 8.03 -1.51 6.96
N LEU A 77 7.91 -0.20 7.13
CA LEU A 77 7.53 0.71 6.05
C LEU A 77 8.60 0.77 4.95
N GLU A 78 9.89 0.73 5.28
CA GLU A 78 10.95 0.70 4.28
C GLU A 78 10.96 -0.62 3.48
N SER A 79 10.64 -1.74 4.14
CA SER A 79 10.50 -3.03 3.48
C SER A 79 9.32 -3.04 2.50
N GLU A 80 8.16 -2.49 2.88
CA GLU A 80 7.02 -2.33 1.97
C GLU A 80 7.33 -1.37 0.82
N ARG A 81 7.99 -0.25 1.09
CA ARG A 81 8.45 0.68 0.06
C ARG A 81 9.33 -0.03 -0.97
N SER A 82 10.31 -0.81 -0.51
CA SER A 82 11.20 -1.58 -1.37
C SER A 82 10.44 -2.62 -2.19
N ARG A 83 9.50 -3.34 -1.58
CA ARG A 83 8.63 -4.32 -2.27
C ARG A 83 7.81 -3.66 -3.37
N LEU A 84 7.15 -2.53 -3.08
CA LEU A 84 6.32 -1.81 -4.04
C LEU A 84 7.14 -1.24 -5.21
N LEU A 85 8.35 -0.73 -4.94
CA LEU A 85 9.26 -0.27 -5.99
C LEU A 85 9.67 -1.44 -6.91
N ASN A 86 9.92 -2.62 -6.36
CA ASN A 86 10.21 -3.79 -7.17
C ASN A 86 9.00 -4.22 -8.04
N CYS A 87 7.79 -4.24 -7.47
CA CYS A 87 6.57 -4.52 -8.26
C CYS A 87 6.35 -3.49 -9.38
N LEU A 88 6.61 -2.21 -9.12
CA LEU A 88 6.49 -1.17 -10.16
C LEU A 88 7.52 -1.38 -11.28
N ARG A 89 8.75 -1.77 -10.94
CA ARG A 89 9.77 -2.13 -11.92
C ARG A 89 9.31 -3.30 -12.80
N GLU A 90 8.80 -4.37 -12.21
CA GLU A 90 8.28 -5.54 -12.94
C GLU A 90 7.14 -5.16 -13.90
N VAL A 91 6.17 -4.35 -13.45
CA VAL A 91 5.07 -3.87 -14.30
C VAL A 91 5.58 -3.05 -15.49
N ASN A 92 6.59 -2.20 -15.27
CA ASN A 92 7.19 -1.43 -16.37
C ASN A 92 7.91 -2.35 -17.36
N GLU A 93 8.67 -3.35 -16.88
CA GLU A 93 9.33 -4.33 -17.74
C GLU A 93 8.32 -5.12 -18.57
N ASP A 94 7.19 -5.52 -17.99
CA ASP A 94 6.14 -6.26 -18.70
C ASP A 94 5.38 -5.37 -19.70
N ARG A 95 5.16 -4.09 -19.38
CA ARG A 95 4.64 -3.12 -20.36
C ARG A 95 5.58 -3.00 -21.54
N ASP A 96 6.88 -2.81 -21.31
CA ASP A 96 7.85 -2.66 -22.40
C ASP A 96 7.92 -3.92 -23.28
N LYS A 97 7.76 -5.12 -22.70
CA LYS A 97 7.62 -6.37 -23.47
C LYS A 97 6.33 -6.39 -24.30
N ALA A 98 5.21 -5.97 -23.73
CA ALA A 98 3.93 -5.90 -24.43
C ALA A 98 4.01 -4.92 -25.62
N ASP A 99 4.63 -3.75 -25.44
CA ASP A 99 4.83 -2.75 -26.49
C ASP A 99 5.69 -3.31 -27.64
N MET A 100 6.75 -4.08 -27.34
CA MET A 100 7.56 -4.75 -28.36
C MET A 100 6.77 -5.81 -29.13
N LEU A 101 5.95 -6.61 -28.43
CA LEU A 101 5.10 -7.62 -29.06
C LEU A 101 4.02 -6.97 -29.94
N GLU A 102 3.39 -5.89 -29.46
CA GLU A 102 2.42 -5.11 -30.24
C GLU A 102 3.06 -4.55 -31.52
N ALA A 103 4.24 -3.94 -31.41
CA ALA A 103 4.96 -3.41 -32.57
C ALA A 103 5.28 -4.51 -33.60
N THR A 104 5.67 -5.70 -33.11
CA THR A 104 5.95 -6.86 -33.97
C THR A 104 4.69 -7.34 -34.69
N LEU A 105 3.59 -7.54 -33.96
CA LEU A 105 2.33 -7.97 -34.54
C LEU A 105 1.76 -6.94 -35.52
N ASN A 106 1.85 -5.65 -35.21
CA ASN A 106 1.41 -4.59 -36.11
C ASN A 106 2.19 -4.61 -37.44
N LYS A 107 3.51 -4.83 -37.38
CA LYS A 107 4.33 -5.00 -38.58
C LYS A 107 3.91 -6.23 -39.38
N GLU A 108 3.75 -7.38 -38.72
CA GLU A 108 3.31 -8.61 -39.38
C GLU A 108 1.91 -8.47 -40.01
N CYS A 109 0.97 -7.81 -39.33
CA CYS A 109 -0.35 -7.50 -39.88
C CYS A 109 -0.24 -6.61 -41.12
N SER A 110 0.58 -5.56 -41.08
CA SER A 110 0.83 -4.68 -42.24
C SER A 110 1.45 -5.42 -43.42
N ASP A 111 2.43 -6.29 -43.15
CA ASP A 111 3.10 -7.10 -44.16
C ASP A 111 2.12 -8.10 -44.81
N LEU A 112 1.27 -8.75 -44.00
CA LEU A 112 0.23 -9.65 -44.49
C LEU A 112 -0.84 -8.91 -45.32
N GLN A 113 -1.29 -7.74 -44.88
CA GLN A 113 -2.24 -6.91 -45.63
C GLN A 113 -1.65 -6.50 -46.99
N THR A 114 -0.39 -6.08 -46.99
CA THR A 114 0.34 -5.72 -48.21
C THR A 114 0.47 -6.91 -49.15
N LYS A 115 0.81 -8.09 -48.62
CA LYS A 115 0.90 -9.34 -49.39
C LYS A 115 -0.44 -9.76 -49.98
N ILE A 116 -1.51 -9.71 -49.19
CA ILE A 116 -2.87 -10.00 -49.67
C ILE A 116 -3.23 -9.04 -50.81
N HIS A 117 -3.04 -7.74 -50.61
CA HIS A 117 -3.34 -6.73 -51.63
C HIS A 117 -2.56 -6.99 -52.93
N THR A 118 -1.28 -7.32 -52.81
CA THR A 118 -0.40 -7.61 -53.95
C THR A 118 -0.88 -8.82 -54.74
N ILE A 119 -1.21 -9.93 -54.05
CA ILE A 119 -1.68 -11.16 -54.69
C ILE A 119 -3.06 -10.93 -55.33
N THR A 120 -3.98 -10.30 -54.59
CA THR A 120 -5.36 -10.08 -55.04
C THR A 120 -5.42 -9.21 -56.30
N ASN A 121 -4.62 -8.14 -56.36
CA ASN A 121 -4.66 -7.19 -57.47
C ASN A 121 -3.67 -7.51 -58.61
N GLY A 122 -2.68 -8.37 -58.35
CA GLY A 122 -1.72 -8.84 -59.35
C GLY A 122 -2.17 -10.16 -59.98
N GLU A 123 -1.42 -11.21 -59.65
CA GLU A 123 -1.52 -12.53 -60.29
C GLU A 123 -2.93 -13.13 -60.22
N TYR A 124 -3.63 -12.98 -59.09
CA TYR A 124 -4.98 -13.54 -58.94
C TYR A 124 -5.98 -12.86 -59.89
N ALA A 125 -5.95 -11.54 -60.01
CA ALA A 125 -6.87 -10.79 -60.87
C ALA A 125 -6.69 -11.16 -62.34
N THR A 126 -5.44 -11.26 -62.81
CA THR A 126 -5.12 -11.70 -64.18
C THR A 126 -5.61 -13.13 -64.42
N ALA A 127 -5.26 -14.07 -63.52
CA ALA A 127 -5.68 -15.47 -63.64
C ALA A 127 -7.21 -15.62 -63.62
N LYS A 128 -7.91 -14.88 -62.76
CA LYS A 128 -9.37 -14.90 -62.71
C LYS A 128 -9.98 -14.40 -64.02
N SER A 129 -9.47 -13.29 -64.57
CA SER A 129 -9.93 -12.75 -65.85
C SER A 129 -9.76 -13.76 -66.99
N ASP A 130 -8.61 -14.44 -67.05
CA ASP A 130 -8.34 -15.45 -68.07
C ASP A 130 -9.28 -16.66 -67.95
N VAL A 131 -9.53 -17.14 -66.73
CA VAL A 131 -10.47 -18.25 -66.48
C VAL A 131 -11.91 -17.85 -66.81
N ASP A 132 -12.33 -16.65 -66.43
CA ASP A 132 -13.69 -16.16 -66.75
C ASP A 132 -13.89 -15.99 -68.25
N ARG A 133 -12.87 -15.54 -69.00
CA ARG A 133 -12.89 -15.49 -70.47
C ARG A 133 -13.08 -16.89 -71.07
N LEU A 134 -12.28 -17.89 -70.63
CA LEU A 134 -12.41 -19.27 -71.12
C LEU A 134 -13.76 -19.89 -70.77
N ARG A 135 -14.30 -19.59 -69.58
CA ARG A 135 -15.65 -20.02 -69.19
C ARG A 135 -16.71 -19.42 -70.08
N GLN A 136 -16.58 -18.14 -70.42
CA GLN A 136 -17.49 -17.46 -71.34
C GLN A 136 -17.47 -18.10 -72.74
N GLU A 137 -16.28 -18.44 -73.25
CA GLU A 137 -16.12 -19.16 -74.54
C GLU A 137 -16.80 -20.55 -74.52
N LEU A 138 -16.82 -21.22 -73.37
CA LEU A 138 -17.49 -22.51 -73.15
C LEU A 138 -18.98 -22.40 -72.76
N GLY A 139 -19.54 -21.19 -72.67
CA GLY A 139 -20.93 -20.97 -72.25
C GLY A 139 -21.20 -21.21 -70.75
N GLN A 140 -20.15 -21.21 -69.91
CA GLN A 140 -20.26 -21.37 -68.46
C GLN A 140 -20.32 -20.00 -67.74
N PRO A 141 -20.98 -19.91 -66.57
CA PRO A 141 -21.02 -18.69 -65.78
C PRO A 141 -19.66 -18.38 -65.13
N ALA A 142 -19.39 -17.09 -64.93
CA ALA A 142 -18.18 -16.58 -64.28
C ALA A 142 -18.02 -17.11 -62.85
N LEU A 143 -16.77 -17.19 -62.39
CA LEU A 143 -16.47 -17.64 -61.04
C LEU A 143 -16.90 -16.63 -59.97
N PRO A 144 -17.32 -17.11 -58.78
CA PRO A 144 -17.62 -16.26 -57.65
C PRO A 144 -16.40 -15.43 -57.23
N SER A 145 -16.65 -14.28 -56.59
CA SER A 145 -15.57 -13.39 -56.13
C SER A 145 -14.80 -14.01 -54.96
N ILE A 146 -13.51 -13.68 -54.87
CA ILE A 146 -12.66 -14.09 -53.73
C ILE A 146 -13.25 -13.64 -52.39
N GLN A 147 -13.93 -12.48 -52.38
CA GLN A 147 -14.59 -11.94 -51.21
C GLN A 147 -15.74 -12.84 -50.74
N ALA A 148 -16.57 -13.35 -51.66
CA ALA A 148 -17.64 -14.28 -51.31
C ALA A 148 -17.09 -15.58 -50.70
N THR A 149 -15.98 -16.10 -51.24
CA THR A 149 -15.31 -17.30 -50.68
C THR A 149 -14.70 -17.03 -49.30
N LEU A 150 -14.13 -15.84 -49.07
CA LEU A 150 -13.60 -15.45 -47.77
C LEU A 150 -14.70 -15.31 -46.72
N GLU A 151 -15.84 -14.71 -47.08
CA GLU A 151 -17.00 -14.57 -46.19
C GLU A 151 -17.54 -15.94 -45.77
N GLU A 152 -17.67 -16.88 -46.70
CA GLU A 152 -18.08 -18.25 -46.38
C GLU A 152 -17.10 -18.95 -45.43
N LYS A 153 -15.80 -18.85 -45.69
CA LYS A 153 -14.74 -19.39 -44.81
C LYS A 153 -14.77 -18.74 -43.43
N SER A 154 -14.99 -17.42 -43.35
CA SER A 154 -15.07 -16.70 -42.07
C SER A 154 -16.28 -17.16 -41.24
N ALA A 155 -17.42 -17.40 -41.89
CA ALA A 155 -18.61 -17.93 -41.24
C ALA A 155 -18.38 -19.35 -40.72
N GLN A 156 -17.68 -20.19 -41.49
CA GLN A 156 -17.27 -21.52 -41.05
C GLN A 156 -16.34 -21.47 -39.84
N TYR A 157 -15.32 -20.61 -39.84
CA TYR A 157 -14.40 -20.47 -38.70
C TYR A 157 -15.11 -20.01 -37.43
N LEU A 158 -16.02 -19.03 -37.53
CA LEU A 158 -16.82 -18.58 -36.38
C LEU A 158 -17.78 -19.67 -35.87
N LYS A 159 -18.25 -20.56 -36.75
CA LYS A 159 -19.05 -21.72 -36.36
C LYS A 159 -18.20 -22.75 -35.60
N GLU A 160 -17.00 -23.04 -36.11
CA GLU A 160 -16.03 -23.95 -35.47
C GLU A 160 -15.65 -23.44 -34.07
N LEU A 161 -15.36 -22.15 -33.93
CA LEU A 161 -14.99 -21.53 -32.66
C LEU A 161 -16.10 -21.65 -31.61
N ARG A 162 -17.37 -21.48 -32.02
CA ARG A 162 -18.53 -21.67 -31.13
C ARG A 162 -18.65 -23.12 -30.67
N LEU A 163 -18.48 -24.07 -31.59
CA LEU A 163 -18.56 -25.50 -31.29
C LEU A 163 -17.43 -25.95 -30.35
N GLN A 164 -16.22 -25.42 -30.54
CA GLN A 164 -15.08 -25.65 -29.64
C GLN A 164 -15.32 -25.05 -28.25
N ALA A 165 -15.86 -23.83 -28.16
CA ALA A 165 -16.23 -23.23 -26.88
C ALA A 165 -17.30 -24.06 -26.14
N GLU A 166 -18.28 -24.61 -26.86
CA GLU A 166 -19.32 -25.48 -26.32
C GLU A 166 -18.76 -26.84 -25.84
N GLN A 167 -17.77 -27.40 -26.55
CA GLN A 167 -17.05 -28.61 -26.12
C GLN A 167 -16.25 -28.38 -24.83
N LEU A 168 -15.55 -27.26 -24.69
CA LEU A 168 -14.82 -26.94 -23.45
C LEU A 168 -15.77 -26.70 -22.27
N ALA A 169 -16.92 -26.06 -22.51
CA ALA A 169 -17.95 -25.84 -21.49
C ALA A 169 -18.60 -27.15 -21.03
N THR A 170 -18.81 -28.10 -21.95
CA THR A 170 -19.40 -29.42 -21.62
C THR A 170 -18.40 -30.32 -20.87
N SER A 171 -17.10 -30.19 -21.15
CA SER A 171 -16.02 -30.97 -20.52
C SER A 171 -15.71 -30.55 -19.08
N THR A 172 -16.01 -29.30 -18.71
CA THR A 172 -15.78 -28.76 -17.36
C THR A 172 -16.98 -28.93 -16.41
N ALA A 173 -18.15 -29.32 -16.92
CA ALA A 173 -19.35 -29.56 -16.12
C ALA A 173 -19.38 -30.95 -15.44
N THR A 174 -18.55 -31.91 -15.87
CA THR A 174 -18.58 -33.31 -15.41
C THR A 174 -17.56 -33.66 -14.31
N THR A 175 -16.66 -32.75 -13.92
CA THR A 175 -15.59 -33.01 -12.92
C THR A 175 -15.78 -32.20 -11.63
N LYS A 176 -16.98 -32.22 -11.05
CA LYS A 176 -17.21 -31.84 -9.65
C LYS A 176 -18.12 -32.86 -8.97
N ARG A 177 -17.55 -34.02 -8.63
CA ARG A 177 -17.90 -34.84 -7.44
C ARG A 177 -17.04 -36.10 -7.36
N THR A 178 -15.81 -35.95 -6.89
CA THR A 178 -15.13 -37.04 -6.16
C THR A 178 -14.14 -36.42 -5.19
N ALA A 179 -14.58 -36.36 -3.95
CA ALA A 179 -13.72 -36.23 -2.78
C ALA A 179 -13.07 -37.59 -2.56
N GLU A 180 -11.74 -37.64 -2.53
CA GLU A 180 -10.97 -38.81 -2.06
C GLU A 180 -9.94 -38.31 -1.05
N GLU A 181 -9.99 -38.89 0.14
CA GLU A 181 -9.17 -38.62 1.31
C GLU A 181 -7.71 -39.06 1.12
N VAL A 182 -6.77 -38.31 1.72
CA VAL A 182 -5.60 -38.91 2.40
C VAL A 182 -5.30 -38.08 3.67
N PRO A 183 -5.10 -38.72 4.84
CA PRO A 183 -4.98 -38.07 6.14
C PRO A 183 -3.53 -37.72 6.48
N THR A 184 -3.31 -36.60 7.17
CA THR A 184 -2.15 -36.44 8.06
C THR A 184 -2.53 -35.63 9.29
N ASP A 185 -2.22 -36.25 10.41
CA ASP A 185 -2.52 -35.94 11.80
C ASP A 185 -1.75 -34.71 12.31
N GLY A 186 -2.34 -33.92 13.21
CA GLY A 186 -1.62 -32.76 13.79
C GLY A 186 -2.40 -31.63 14.46
N GLN A 187 -3.43 -31.94 15.26
CA GLN A 187 -3.83 -31.27 16.53
C GLN A 187 -4.25 -29.75 16.55
N PRO A 188 -5.21 -29.33 17.43
CA PRO A 188 -6.07 -28.17 17.22
C PRO A 188 -5.77 -26.96 18.12
N THR A 189 -6.38 -25.80 17.82
CA THR A 189 -7.25 -25.02 18.73
C THR A 189 -7.59 -23.66 18.13
N GLY A 190 -8.87 -23.26 18.19
CA GLY A 190 -9.22 -21.83 18.19
C GLY A 190 -10.22 -21.33 17.13
N LYS A 191 -11.47 -21.78 17.24
CA LYS A 191 -12.74 -21.03 17.00
C LYS A 191 -12.52 -19.52 16.71
N ARG A 192 -12.92 -18.92 15.58
CA ARG A 192 -14.31 -18.72 15.11
C ARG A 192 -14.32 -17.97 13.76
N PRO A 193 -15.27 -18.25 12.85
CA PRO A 193 -15.56 -17.44 11.68
C PRO A 193 -16.64 -16.40 12.00
N ARG A 194 -16.59 -15.23 11.36
CA ARG A 194 -17.72 -14.60 10.62
C ARG A 194 -17.47 -13.11 10.37
N GLY A 195 -17.49 -12.77 9.08
CA GLY A 195 -18.35 -11.70 8.59
C GLY A 195 -17.84 -10.27 8.75
N ARG A 196 -17.29 -9.77 7.65
CA ARG A 196 -17.57 -8.45 7.03
C ARG A 196 -17.60 -7.23 7.98
N PRO A 197 -16.71 -6.23 7.80
CA PRO A 197 -16.81 -4.98 8.54
C PRO A 197 -18.20 -4.35 8.29
N LYS A 198 -19.01 -4.26 9.36
CA LYS A 198 -20.30 -3.57 9.37
C LYS A 198 -20.04 -2.06 9.43
N GLY A 199 -20.42 -1.37 8.36
CA GLY A 199 -20.97 -0.01 8.46
C GLY A 199 -19.94 1.13 8.48
N SER A 200 -19.62 1.61 7.28
CA SER A 200 -19.33 3.03 7.06
C SER A 200 -20.51 3.87 7.58
N LYS A 201 -20.25 4.74 8.57
CA LYS A 201 -21.14 5.85 8.94
C LYS A 201 -20.39 7.16 8.73
N THR A 202 -20.46 7.68 7.50
CA THR A 202 -20.23 9.10 7.25
C THR A 202 -21.49 9.86 7.69
N LYS A 203 -21.34 10.80 8.64
CA LYS A 203 -22.34 11.83 8.93
C LYS A 203 -21.84 13.15 8.32
N PRO A 204 -22.54 13.75 7.35
CA PRO A 204 -22.34 15.16 7.03
C PRO A 204 -23.11 15.99 8.06
N LYS A 205 -22.43 16.95 8.70
CA LYS A 205 -23.08 18.02 9.45
C LYS A 205 -22.49 19.35 8.99
N THR A 206 -23.18 19.99 8.07
CA THR A 206 -23.21 21.45 7.93
C THR A 206 -24.44 21.94 8.71
N PRO A 207 -24.31 23.07 9.41
CA PRO A 207 -24.87 24.30 8.83
C PRO A 207 -23.93 25.52 8.96
N ALA A 208 -23.95 26.36 7.92
CA ALA A 208 -23.44 27.73 7.86
C ALA A 208 -24.41 28.70 8.61
N PRO A 209 -24.32 30.07 8.56
CA PRO A 209 -23.31 30.98 7.99
C PRO A 209 -22.95 32.21 8.88
N ASN A 210 -21.82 32.88 8.60
CA ASN A 210 -21.64 34.36 8.69
C ASN A 210 -20.25 34.69 8.09
N ALA A 211 -20.16 35.34 6.92
CA ALA A 211 -20.05 36.81 6.75
C ALA A 211 -18.80 37.37 7.48
N THR A 212 -17.82 38.05 6.86
CA THR A 212 -17.77 38.85 5.62
C THR A 212 -16.28 39.12 5.24
N PRO A 213 -15.94 39.91 4.20
CA PRO A 213 -14.93 39.59 3.20
C PRO A 213 -13.55 40.21 3.50
N ASN A 214 -12.50 39.75 2.81
CA ASN A 214 -11.50 40.71 2.35
C ASN A 214 -10.83 40.30 1.03
N SER A 215 -10.80 41.29 0.16
CA SER A 215 -10.20 41.38 -1.16
C SER A 215 -8.68 41.15 -1.14
N ASN A 216 -8.16 40.41 -2.12
CA ASN A 216 -7.17 41.00 -3.02
C ASN A 216 -7.04 40.21 -4.32
N ALA A 217 -7.60 40.78 -5.38
CA ALA A 217 -7.17 40.52 -6.74
C ALA A 217 -5.86 41.28 -6.96
N ASN A 218 -4.81 40.61 -7.43
CA ASN A 218 -3.85 41.30 -8.27
C ASN A 218 -3.43 40.41 -9.43
N THR A 219 -3.97 40.78 -10.58
CA THR A 219 -3.57 40.44 -11.93
C THR A 219 -2.25 41.12 -12.27
N SER A 220 -1.26 40.39 -12.77
CA SER A 220 -0.35 40.95 -13.77
C SER A 220 0.36 39.86 -14.57
N LYS A 221 0.26 40.03 -15.89
CA LYS A 221 0.71 39.27 -17.05
C LYS A 221 2.25 39.13 -17.15
N PRO A 222 2.76 38.35 -18.14
CA PRO A 222 4.15 37.90 -18.29
C PRO A 222 5.00 38.90 -19.10
N PRO A 223 6.32 38.68 -19.20
CA PRO A 223 7.11 39.21 -20.29
C PRO A 223 7.33 38.16 -21.39
N THR A 224 6.71 38.41 -22.54
CA THR A 224 7.19 38.01 -23.86
C THR A 224 8.09 39.12 -24.38
N THR A 225 9.26 38.78 -24.90
CA THR A 225 10.06 39.66 -25.77
C THR A 225 10.78 38.81 -26.83
N PRO A 226 11.15 39.41 -27.97
CA PRO A 226 10.85 38.85 -29.28
C PRO A 226 12.09 38.57 -30.14
N ASP A 227 11.86 37.78 -31.19
CA ASP A 227 12.27 38.01 -32.59
C ASP A 227 13.75 38.32 -32.90
N GLN A 228 14.40 37.43 -33.67
CA GLN A 228 14.79 37.74 -35.07
C GLN A 228 15.35 36.52 -35.83
N SER A 229 14.69 36.23 -36.96
CA SER A 229 15.19 35.84 -38.30
C SER A 229 16.33 34.82 -38.43
N THR A 230 16.09 33.63 -39.01
CA THR A 230 15.99 33.32 -40.47
C THR A 230 17.30 33.53 -41.23
N THR A 231 17.79 32.46 -41.88
CA THR A 231 18.47 32.32 -43.20
C THR A 231 19.44 31.12 -43.11
N ILE A 232 19.06 29.88 -43.44
CA ILE A 232 19.08 29.24 -44.78
C ILE A 232 20.28 29.65 -45.65
N SER A 233 21.26 28.76 -45.80
CA SER A 233 21.96 28.37 -47.03
C SER A 233 23.27 27.67 -46.63
N ASP A 234 23.43 26.37 -46.85
CA ASP A 234 23.74 25.73 -48.13
C ASP A 234 25.27 25.50 -48.27
N ARG A 235 25.59 24.28 -48.70
CA ARG A 235 26.75 23.89 -49.52
C ARG A 235 28.19 23.84 -48.97
N THR A 236 28.73 22.62 -49.10
CA THR A 236 29.99 22.29 -49.81
C THR A 236 31.28 22.24 -48.98
N ALA A 237 31.66 21.02 -48.58
CA ALA A 237 33.05 20.52 -48.72
C ALA A 237 33.44 20.51 -50.21
N PRO A 238 34.70 20.59 -50.66
CA PRO A 238 35.87 19.97 -50.04
C PRO A 238 37.21 20.73 -50.19
N SER A 239 38.25 20.28 -49.46
CA SER A 239 39.52 19.74 -49.99
C SER A 239 40.48 19.44 -48.86
#